data_AF-A0A960HQW7-F1
#
_entry.id   AF-A0A960HQW7-F1
#
_cell.length_a   1.000
_cell.length_b   1.000
_cell.length_c   1.000
_cell.angle_alpha   90.00
_cell.angle_beta   90.00
_cell.angle_gamma   90.00
#
_symmetry.space_group_name_H-M   'P 1'
#
loop_
_entity.id
_entity.type
_entity.pdbx_description
1 polymer ?
#
loop_
_entity_poly.entity_id
_entity_poly.type
_entity_poly.pdbx_seq_one_letter_code
_entity_poly.pdbx_strand_id
1 'polypeptide(L)'
;MSIRIRFTTAGGDVEDVPLLPTVIREQEQEHGKPWSEIVTLSSEWAFYGAWRYMQLRRDEGRSLDKWLESIDDLQVGRDDVDPSSAPDQQPTD
;
A
#
# COMPACT_ATOMS: atom_id res chain seq x y z
N MET A 1 11.21 9.97 -3.94
CA MET A 1 10.28 8.94 -4.42
C MET A 1 9.60 8.30 -3.24
N SER A 2 8.27 8.42 -3.18
CA SER A 2 7.45 7.85 -2.11
C SER A 2 6.66 6.68 -2.67
N ILE A 3 6.44 5.64 -1.86
CA ILE A 3 5.54 4.54 -2.20
C ILE A 3 4.28 4.76 -1.37
N ARG A 4 3.13 4.68 -2.03
CA ARG A 4 1.82 4.85 -1.42
C ARG A 4 1.06 3.54 -1.50
N ILE A 5 0.37 3.23 -0.42
CA ILE A 5 -0.49 2.08 -0.31
C ILE A 5 -1.91 2.61 -0.23
N ARG A 6 -2.70 2.32 -1.26
CA ARG A 6 -4.12 2.61 -1.32
C ARG A 6 -4.90 1.35 -1.01
N PHE A 7 -5.88 1.43 -0.12
CA PHE A 7 -6.75 0.32 0.19
C PHE A 7 -8.18 0.78 0.39
N THR A 8 -9.12 -0.11 0.07
CA THR A 8 -10.56 0.11 0.28
C THR A 8 -10.98 -0.73 1.46
N THR A 9 -11.57 -0.10 2.47
CA THR A 9 -12.14 -0.80 3.62
C THR A 9 -13.46 -1.47 3.25
N ALA A 10 -13.90 -2.44 4.05
CA ALA A 10 -15.21 -3.12 3.92
C ALA A 10 -16.41 -2.14 3.99
N GLY A 11 -16.21 -0.92 4.49
CA GLY A 11 -17.21 0.15 4.49
C GLY A 11 -17.28 0.95 3.18
N GLY A 12 -16.37 0.69 2.23
CA GLY A 12 -16.22 1.43 0.99
C GLY A 12 -15.31 2.66 1.09
N ASP A 13 -14.74 2.95 2.27
CA ASP A 13 -13.81 4.07 2.44
C ASP A 13 -12.46 3.75 1.81
N VAL A 14 -11.95 4.68 0.99
CA VAL A 14 -10.63 4.58 0.37
C VAL A 14 -9.62 5.32 1.24
N GLU A 15 -8.62 4.59 1.71
CA GLU A 15 -7.49 5.12 2.46
C GLU A 15 -6.24 5.09 1.59
N ASP A 16 -5.38 6.09 1.79
CA ASP A 16 -4.16 6.21 0.99
C ASP A 16 -3.00 6.71 1.86
N VAL A 17 -2.11 5.79 2.19
CA VAL A 17 -1.10 5.95 3.24
C VAL A 17 0.32 5.79 2.67
N PRO A 18 1.31 6.57 3.16
CA PRO A 18 2.69 6.37 2.76
C PRO A 18 3.23 5.07 3.37
N LEU A 19 4.00 4.31 2.58
CA LEU A 19 4.80 3.23 3.12
C LEU A 19 5.90 3.82 4.01
N LEU A 20 5.96 3.36 5.26
CA LEU A 20 6.91 3.88 6.22
C LEU A 20 8.35 3.45 5.89
N PRO A 21 9.35 4.36 5.96
CA PRO A 21 10.76 4.00 5.76
C PRO A 21 11.26 2.90 6.70
N THR A 22 10.70 2.80 7.91
CA THR A 22 11.03 1.73 8.86
C THR A 22 10.63 0.36 8.32
N VAL A 23 9.46 0.25 7.69
CA VAL A 23 8.98 -1.02 7.10
C VAL A 23 9.87 -1.42 5.92
N ILE A 24 10.28 -0.45 5.10
CA ILE A 24 11.24 -0.68 4.01
C ILE A 24 12.54 -1.27 4.57
N ARG A 25 13.10 -0.69 5.64
CA ARG A 25 14.34 -1.16 6.27
C ARG A 25 14.22 -2.53 6.92
N GLU A 26 13.09 -2.82 7.59
CA GLU A 26 12.81 -4.13 8.16
C GLU A 26 12.86 -5.21 7.07
N GLN A 27 12.26 -4.93 5.91
CA GLN A 27 12.21 -5.85 4.78
C GLN A 27 13.56 -6.02 4.08
N GLU A 28 14.33 -4.94 3.89
CA GLU A 28 15.68 -5.03 3.35
C GLU A 28 16.60 -5.88 4.23
N GLN A 29 16.44 -5.79 5.56
CA GLN A 29 17.21 -6.59 6.52
C GLN A 29 16.79 -8.07 6.53
N GLU A 30 15.48 -8.34 6.50
CA GLU A 30 14.94 -9.69 6.51
C GLU A 30 15.36 -10.48 5.26
N HIS A 31 15.35 -9.82 4.09
CA HIS A 31 15.67 -10.46 2.81
C HIS A 31 17.12 -10.29 2.35
N GLY A 32 17.88 -9.42 3.01
CA GLY A 32 19.27 -9.10 2.63
C GLY A 32 19.42 -8.49 1.23
N LYS A 33 18.37 -7.82 0.73
CA LYS A 33 18.28 -7.25 -0.62
C LYS A 33 17.69 -5.84 -0.58
N PRO A 34 18.05 -4.95 -1.51
CA PRO A 34 17.45 -3.63 -1.57
C PRO A 34 15.95 -3.73 -1.92
N TRP A 35 15.18 -2.78 -1.40
CA TRP A 35 13.74 -2.75 -1.58
C TRP A 35 13.31 -2.76 -3.05
N SER A 36 14.07 -2.12 -3.94
CA SER A 36 13.81 -2.13 -5.38
C SER A 36 13.81 -3.53 -6.02
N GLU A 37 14.44 -4.51 -5.39
CA GLU A 37 14.44 -5.91 -5.82
C GLU A 37 13.34 -6.75 -5.14
N ILE A 38 12.76 -6.23 -4.05
CA ILE A 38 11.65 -6.82 -3.29
C ILE A 38 10.30 -6.27 -3.79
N VAL A 39 10.30 -5.05 -4.35
CA VAL A 39 9.11 -4.24 -4.67
C VAL A 39 8.26 -4.76 -5.84
N THR A 40 8.58 -5.93 -6.39
CA THR A 40 7.62 -6.69 -7.21
C THR A 40 6.35 -7.09 -6.41
N LEU A 41 6.36 -6.87 -5.08
CA LEU A 41 5.26 -6.78 -4.12
C LEU A 41 4.18 -7.86 -4.22
N SER A 42 4.30 -8.86 -3.35
CA SER A 42 3.10 -9.51 -2.83
C SER A 42 2.23 -8.46 -2.12
N SER A 43 0.93 -8.55 -2.34
CA SER A 43 -0.08 -7.71 -1.67
C SER A 43 0.06 -7.74 -0.15
N GLU A 44 0.51 -8.87 0.41
CA GLU A 44 0.69 -9.12 1.85
C GLU A 44 1.56 -8.06 2.57
N TRP A 45 2.69 -7.65 1.98
CA TRP A 45 3.60 -6.70 2.64
C TRP A 45 3.12 -5.27 2.58
N ALA A 46 2.40 -4.91 1.53
CA ALA A 46 1.77 -3.60 1.46
C ALA A 46 0.64 -3.48 2.50
N PHE A 47 -0.09 -4.56 2.77
CA PHE A 47 -1.00 -4.60 3.91
C PHE A 47 -0.28 -4.40 5.25
N TYR A 48 0.83 -5.11 5.49
CA TYR A 48 1.60 -4.92 6.72
C TYR A 48 2.10 -3.48 6.88
N GLY A 49 2.64 -2.87 5.81
CA GLY A 49 3.09 -1.49 5.82
C GLY A 49 1.98 -0.48 6.13
N ALA A 50 0.81 -0.66 5.52
CA ALA A 50 -0.37 0.17 5.79
C ALA A 50 -0.88 -0.01 7.23
N TRP A 51 -0.97 -1.25 7.71
CA TRP A 51 -1.34 -1.53 9.09
C TRP A 51 -0.38 -0.88 10.09
N ARG A 52 0.94 -1.01 9.89
CA ARG A 52 1.95 -0.35 10.74
C ARG A 52 1.82 1.18 10.73
N TYR A 53 1.51 1.77 9.59
CA TYR A 53 1.20 3.20 9.51
C TYR A 53 -0.01 3.56 10.37
N MET A 54 -1.11 2.81 10.24
CA MET A 54 -2.34 3.03 11.00
C MET A 54 -2.11 2.86 12.51
N GLN A 55 -1.31 1.87 12.92
CA GLN A 55 -0.94 1.68 14.34
C GLN A 55 -0.21 2.89 14.90
N LEU A 56 0.80 3.39 14.19
CA LEU A 56 1.67 4.45 14.67
C LEU A 56 1.04 5.84 14.61
N ARG A 57 0.08 6.06 13.70
CA ARG A 57 -0.45 7.40 13.41
C ARG A 57 -1.92 7.60 13.76
N ARG A 58 -2.70 6.52 13.88
CA ARG A 58 -4.15 6.59 14.11
C ARG A 58 -4.62 5.72 15.29
N ASP A 59 -3.70 5.31 16.17
CA ASP A 59 -3.99 4.42 17.32
C ASP A 59 -4.77 3.16 16.91
N GLU A 60 -4.45 2.59 15.75
CA GLU A 60 -5.05 1.33 15.32
C GLU A 60 -4.66 0.19 16.27
N GLY A 61 -5.60 -0.24 17.09
CA GLY A 61 -5.40 -1.28 18.11
C GLY A 61 -5.68 -2.71 17.63
N ARG A 62 -6.21 -2.89 16.40
CA ARG A 62 -6.49 -4.23 15.86
C ARG A 62 -5.20 -4.96 15.51
N SER A 63 -5.21 -6.29 15.67
CA SER A 63 -4.16 -7.16 15.13
C SER A 63 -4.15 -7.08 13.60
N LEU A 64 -3.02 -7.42 12.99
CA LEU A 64 -2.88 -7.44 11.53
C LEU A 64 -4.00 -8.27 10.87
N ASP A 65 -4.26 -9.47 11.38
CA ASP A 65 -5.31 -10.36 10.83
C ASP A 65 -6.70 -9.73 10.86
N LYS A 66 -7.08 -9.12 11.99
CA LYS A 66 -8.39 -8.43 12.13
C LYS A 66 -8.48 -7.16 11.31
N TRP A 67 -7.34 -6.52 11.06
CA TRP A 67 -7.29 -5.35 10.21
C TRP A 67 -7.43 -5.77 8.74
N LEU A 68 -6.74 -6.83 8.31
CA LEU A 68 -6.84 -7.44 6.99
C LEU A 68 -8.28 -7.87 6.65
N GLU A 69 -9.00 -8.46 7.60
CA GLU A 69 -10.43 -8.82 7.46
C GLU A 69 -11.33 -7.61 7.14
N SER A 70 -10.88 -6.38 7.42
CA SER A 70 -11.63 -5.16 7.15
C SER A 70 -11.27 -4.50 5.82
N ILE A 71 -10.44 -5.13 4.99
CA ILE A 71 -9.98 -4.59 3.70
C ILE A 71 -10.54 -5.41 2.56
N ASP A 72 -11.20 -4.74 1.61
CA ASP A 72 -11.81 -5.35 0.43
C ASP A 72 -10.87 -5.37 -0.77
N ASP A 73 -10.07 -4.32 -0.95
CA ASP A 73 -9.12 -4.18 -2.07
C ASP A 73 -7.86 -3.42 -1.66
N LEU A 74 -6.74 -3.71 -2.34
CA LEU A 74 -5.44 -3.09 -2.11
C LEU A 74 -4.72 -2.82 -3.43
N GLN A 75 -4.26 -1.58 -3.57
CA GLN A 75 -3.47 -1.12 -4.70
C GLN A 75 -2.19 -0.47 -4.18
N VAL A 76 -1.04 -0.88 -4.71
CA VAL A 76 0.24 -0.28 -4.37
C VAL A 76 0.70 0.60 -5.52
N GLY A 77 0.85 1.88 -5.24
CA GLY A 77 1.28 2.90 -6.20
C GLY A 77 2.66 3.42 -5.87
N ARG A 78 3.50 3.58 -6.88
CA ARG A 78 4.70 4.42 -6.79
C ARG A 78 4.27 5.83 -7.16
N ASP A 79 4.63 6.81 -6.33
CA ASP A 79 4.31 8.22 -6.55
C ASP A 79 5.23 8.81 -7.63
N ASP A 80 5.08 8.29 -8.85
CA ASP A 80 5.86 8.61 -10.03
C ASP A 80 4.94 8.90 -11.23
N VAL A 81 3.70 9.37 -11.03
CA VAL A 81 2.93 10.03 -12.11
C VAL A 81 1.82 10.94 -11.57
N ASP A 82 1.83 12.17 -12.08
CA ASP A 82 0.68 13.09 -12.25
C ASP A 82 -0.60 12.34 -12.72
N PRO A 83 -1.81 12.85 -12.43
CA PRO A 83 -3.08 12.20 -12.71
C PRO A 83 -3.41 12.32 -14.20
N SER A 84 -2.87 11.42 -15.02
CA SER A 84 -3.48 11.13 -16.32
C SER A 84 -4.58 10.08 -16.14
N SER A 85 -5.55 10.39 -15.27
CA SER A 85 -6.91 9.92 -15.45
C SER A 85 -7.50 10.69 -16.62
N ALA A 86 -7.24 10.21 -17.83
CA ALA A 86 -8.17 10.39 -18.95
C ALA A 86 -8.58 8.96 -19.38
N PRO A 87 -9.87 8.63 -19.33
CA PRO A 87 -10.37 7.30 -19.66
C PRO A 87 -10.15 6.99 -21.14
N ASP A 88 -10.03 5.70 -21.45
CA ASP A 88 -10.16 5.12 -22.79
C ASP A 88 -11.21 5.86 -23.63
N GLN A 89 -10.75 6.67 -24.58
CA GLN A 89 -11.54 6.99 -25.77
C GLN A 89 -11.10 6.00 -26.85
N GLN A 90 -11.81 4.87 -26.83
CA GLN A 90 -11.90 3.88 -27.89
C GLN A 90 -11.85 4.54 -29.28
N PRO A 91 -11.01 4.07 -30.22
CA PRO A 91 -11.14 4.50 -31.61
C PRO A 91 -12.43 3.87 -32.16
N THR A 92 -13.46 4.69 -32.29
CA THR A 92 -14.57 4.40 -33.20
C THR A 92 -14.25 5.00 -34.56
N ASP A 93 -14.24 4.10 -35.54
CA ASP A 93 -14.10 4.23 -37.00
C ASP A 93 -12.67 4.37 -37.58
#